data_AF-A0A976GQP7-F1
#
_entry.id   AF-A0A976GQP7-F1
#
_cell.length_a   1.000
_cell.length_b   1.000
_cell.length_c   1.000
_cell.angle_alpha   90.00
_cell.angle_beta   90.00
_cell.angle_gamma   90.00
#
_symmetry.space_group_name_H-M   'P 1'
#
loop_
_entity.id
_entity.type
_entity.pdbx_description
1 polymer ?
#
loop_
_entity_poly.entity_id
_entity_poly.type
_entity_poly.pdbx_seq_one_letter_code
_entity_poly.pdbx_strand_id
1 'polypeptide(L)' 'MKQVVAIDKCQCRKARAQRNHIACAFIAWVQLKRAAHACKITIYQLKQSLLDSYINQMLNNQLAFTTSLGKIA' A
#
# COMPACT_ATOMS: atom_id res chain seq x y z
N MET A 1 -4.56 14.13 -1.99
CA MET A 1 -4.15 13.73 -0.61
C MET A 1 -5.19 12.84 0.06
N LYS A 2 -6.37 13.35 0.42
CA LYS A 2 -7.38 12.62 1.20
C LYS A 2 -7.74 11.23 0.66
N GLN A 3 -7.88 11.09 -0.66
CA GLN A 3 -8.17 9.81 -1.32
C GLN A 3 -6.99 8.82 -1.30
N VAL A 4 -5.74 9.32 -1.39
CA VAL A 4 -4.54 8.48 -1.50
C VAL A 4 -4.21 7.82 -0.17
N VAL A 5 -4.34 8.56 0.93
CA VAL A 5 -4.12 8.06 2.29
C VAL A 5 -5.43 7.74 3.03
N ALA A 6 -6.54 7.66 2.30
CA ALA A 6 -7.85 7.23 2.78
C ALA A 6 -8.38 7.94 4.05
N ILE A 7 -8.05 9.23 4.25
CA ILE A 7 -8.49 10.01 5.42
C ILE A 7 -10.03 10.06 5.49
N ASP A 8 -10.68 10.24 4.34
CA ASP A 8 -12.15 10.32 4.25
C ASP A 8 -12.85 8.98 4.49
N LYS A 9 -12.09 7.87 4.54
CA LYS A 9 -12.63 6.52 4.82
C LYS A 9 -12.44 6.10 6.28
N CYS A 10 -11.96 6.99 7.15
CA CYS A 10 -11.76 6.69 8.57
C CYS A 10 -13.09 6.31 9.24
N GLN A 11 -13.16 5.10 9.79
CA GLN A 11 -14.34 4.59 10.51
C GLN A 11 -14.23 4.75 12.04
N CYS A 12 -13.17 5.41 12.52
CA CYS A 12 -12.96 5.60 13.95
C CYS A 12 -14.05 6.51 14.54
N ARG A 13 -14.73 6.07 15.60
CA ARG A 13 -15.79 6.84 16.28
C ARG A 13 -15.29 7.73 17.42
N LYS A 14 -14.09 7.45 17.95
CA LYS A 14 -13.48 8.22 19.05
C LYS A 14 -12.60 9.33 18.49
N ALA A 15 -12.75 10.55 19.01
CA ALA A 15 -12.00 11.73 18.55
C ALA A 15 -10.46 11.55 18.65
N ARG A 16 -9.95 10.88 19.69
CA ARG A 16 -8.51 10.56 19.82
C ARG A 16 -8.03 9.64 18.69
N ALA A 17 -8.80 8.59 18.38
CA ALA A 17 -8.46 7.65 17.32
C ALA A 17 -8.50 8.31 15.94
N GLN A 18 -9.47 9.20 15.70
CA GLN A 18 -9.53 10.01 14.47
C GLN A 18 -8.30 10.91 14.32
N ARG A 19 -7.89 11.63 15.37
CA ARG A 19 -6.67 12.47 15.32
C ARG A 19 -5.41 11.64 15.06
N ASN A 20 -5.28 10.49 15.70
CA ASN A 20 -4.15 9.58 15.45
C ASN A 20 -4.16 9.06 14.00
N HIS A 21 -5.32 8.67 13.48
CA HIS A 21 -5.46 8.23 12.08
C HIS A 21 -5.06 9.33 11.10
N ILE A 22 -5.52 10.57 11.34
CA ILE A 22 -5.15 11.73 10.53
C ILE A 22 -3.62 11.93 10.58
N ALA A 23 -3.01 11.93 11.77
CA ALA A 23 -1.56 12.09 11.92
C ALA A 23 -0.77 11.01 11.16
N CYS A 24 -1.14 9.73 11.31
CA CYS A 24 -0.53 8.63 10.57
C CYS A 24 -0.69 8.79 9.05
N ALA A 25 -1.87 9.21 8.59
CA ALA A 25 -2.12 9.45 7.17
C ALA A 25 -1.27 10.60 6.61
N PHE A 26 -1.04 11.66 7.38
CA PHE A 26 -0.12 12.75 7.00
C PHE A 26 1.32 12.26 6.88
N ILE A 27 1.80 11.48 7.85
CA ILE A 27 3.15 10.91 7.82
C ILE A 27 3.32 10.01 6.59
N ALA A 28 2.37 9.10 6.35
CA ALA A 28 2.36 8.22 5.19
C ALA A 28 2.36 9.02 3.86
N TRP A 29 1.56 10.09 3.78
CA TRP A 29 1.51 10.96 2.60
C TRP A 29 2.86 11.62 2.31
N VAL A 30 3.53 12.16 3.33
CA VAL A 30 4.86 12.77 3.17
C VAL A 30 5.87 11.76 2.64
N GLN A 31 5.89 10.55 3.20
CA GLN A 31 6.81 9.50 2.76
C GLN A 31 6.53 9.06 1.32
N LEU A 32 5.26 8.89 0.95
CA LEU A 32 4.86 8.58 -0.43
C LEU A 32 5.25 9.69 -1.41
N LYS A 33 5.11 10.97 -1.01
CA LYS A 33 5.56 12.10 -1.84
C LYS A 33 7.07 12.08 -2.06
N ARG A 34 7.85 11.79 -1.02
CA ARG A 34 9.31 11.71 -1.11
C ARG A 34 9.74 10.57 -2.04
N ALA A 35 9.12 9.40 -1.91
CA ALA A 35 9.37 8.27 -2.79
C ALA A 35 8.99 8.57 -4.25
N ALA A 36 7.81 9.16 -4.47
CA ALA A 36 7.35 9.52 -5.81
C ALA A 36 8.29 10.53 -6.49
N HIS A 37 8.75 11.54 -5.73
CA HIS A 37 9.73 12.50 -6.21
C HIS A 37 11.08 11.86 -6.55
N ALA A 38 11.59 10.97 -5.70
CA ALA A 38 12.82 10.24 -5.96
C ALA A 38 12.74 9.38 -7.24
N CYS A 39 11.58 8.74 -7.47
CA CYS A 39 11.31 7.94 -8.66
C CYS A 39 10.89 8.77 -9.89
N LYS A 40 10.72 10.10 -9.76
CA LYS A 40 10.21 11.00 -10.82
C LYS A 40 8.86 10.55 -11.40
N ILE A 41 8.02 9.92 -10.59
CA ILE A 41 6.68 9.49 -10.97
C ILE A 41 5.62 10.19 -10.13
N THR A 42 4.37 10.13 -10.58
CA THR A 42 3.25 10.63 -9.77
C THR A 42 2.98 9.70 -8.60
N ILE A 43 2.41 10.24 -7.52
CA ILE A 43 2.01 9.46 -6.33
C ILE A 43 0.98 8.37 -6.70
N TYR A 44 0.12 8.62 -7.70
CA TYR A 44 -0.84 7.63 -8.17
C TYR A 44 -0.15 6.45 -8.85
N GLN A 45 0.83 6.73 -9.72
CA GLN A 45 1.67 5.69 -10.35
C GLN A 45 2.44 4.91 -9.30
N LEU A 46 3.08 5.59 -8.34
CA LEU A 46 3.80 4.91 -7.26
C LEU A 46 2.87 3.96 -6.48
N LYS A 47 1.67 4.42 -6.12
CA LYS A 47 0.69 3.58 -5.42
C LYS A 47 0.33 2.35 -6.24
N GLN A 48 0.09 2.50 -7.54
CA GLN A 48 -0.25 1.38 -8.41
C GLN A 48 0.91 0.40 -8.54
N SER A 49 2.14 0.90 -8.79
CA SER A 49 3.33 0.06 -8.90
C SER A 49 3.61 -0.75 -7.62
N LEU A 50 3.35 -0.18 -6.44
CA LEU A 50 3.44 -0.92 -5.18
C LEU A 50 2.42 -2.06 -5.12
N LEU A 51 1.17 -1.83 -5.52
CA LEU A 51 0.13 -2.87 -5.58
C LEU A 51 0.48 -3.95 -6.61
N ASP A 52 0.92 -3.55 -7.80
CA ASP A 52 1.31 -4.46 -8.86
C ASP A 52 2.47 -5.35 -8.40
N SER A 53 3.49 -4.76 -7.75
CA SER A 53 4.62 -5.52 -7.20
C SER A 53 4.18 -6.55 -6.16
N TYR A 54 3.24 -6.17 -5.28
CA TYR A 54 2.72 -7.05 -4.24
C TYR A 54 1.90 -8.20 -4.81
N ILE A 55 1.01 -7.92 -5.77
CA ILE A 55 0.19 -8.94 -6.42
C ILE A 55 1.08 -9.92 -7.20
N ASN A 56 2.04 -9.41 -7.96
CA ASN A 56 3.00 -10.25 -8.68
C ASN A 56 3.80 -11.13 -7.71
N GLN A 57 4.26 -10.59 -6.58
CA GLN A 57 4.94 -11.37 -5.55
C GLN A 57 4.03 -12.46 -4.96
N MET A 58 2.77 -12.13 -4.65
CA MET A 58 1.82 -13.09 -4.11
C MET A 58 1.53 -14.22 -5.11
N LEU A 59 1.30 -13.88 -6.38
CA LEU A 59 1.06 -14.86 -7.44
C LEU A 59 2.28 -15.74 -7.67
N ASN A 60 3.48 -15.16 -7.70
CA ASN A 60 4.72 -15.93 -7.84
C ASN A 60 4.97 -16.85 -6.64
N ASN A 61 4.69 -16.40 -5.42
CA ASN A 61 4.79 -17.23 -4.22
C ASN A 61 3.78 -18.38 -4.24
N GLN A 62 2.55 -18.11 -4.67
CA GLN A 62 1.52 -19.13 -4.82
C GLN A 62 1.92 -20.18 -5.88
N LEU A 63 2.43 -19.74 -7.03
CA LEU A 63 2.94 -20.62 -8.08
C LEU A 63 4.15 -21.44 -7.61
N ALA A 64 5.05 -20.85 -6.82
CA ALA A 64 6.18 -21.57 -6.23
C ALA A 64 5.71 -22.65 -5.24
N PHE A 65 4.69 -22.35 -4.43
CA PHE A 65 4.08 -23.32 -3.52
C PHE A 65 3.38 -24.46 -4.26
N THR A 66 2.55 -24.17 -5.26
CA THR A 66 1.87 -25.22 -6.06
C THR A 66 2.86 -26.09 -6.83
N THR A 67 3.94 -25.51 -7.35
CA THR A 67 5.02 -26.27 -8.02
C THR A 67 5.77 -27.18 -7.04
N SER A 68 5.89 -26.80 -5.76
CA SER A 68 6.49 -27.67 -4.74
C SER A 68 5.60 -28.87 -4.40
N LEU A 69 4.27 -28.72 -4.44
CA LEU A 69 3.32 -29.81 -4.22
C LEU A 69 3.16 -30.73 -5.44
N GLY A 70 3.20 -30.18 -6.66
CA GLY A 70 3.14 -30.95 -7.90
C GLY A 70 4.39 -31.76 -8.24
N LYS A 71 5.51 -31.56 -7.51
CA LYS A 71 6.73 -32.39 -7.60
C LYS A 71 6.75 -33.57 -6.63
N ILE A 72 5.74 -33.68 -5.76
CA ILE A 72 5.60 -34.76 -4.76
C ILE A 72 4.48 -35.74 -5.17
N ALA A 73 3.86 -35.54 -6.34
CA ALA A 73 2.89 -36.45 -6.96
C ALA A 73 3.51 -37.19 -8.15
#